data_AF-A0A2N1ICT3-F1
#
_entry.id   AF-A0A2N1ICT3-F1
#
_cell.length_a   1.000
_cell.length_b   1.000
_cell.length_c   1.000
_cell.angle_alpha   90.00
_cell.angle_beta   90.00
_cell.angle_gamma   90.00
#
_symmetry.space_group_name_H-M   'P 1'
#
loop_
_entity.id
_entity.type
_entity.pdbx_description
1 polymer ?
#
loop_
_entity_poly.entity_id
_entity_poly.type
_entity_poly.pdbx_seq_one_letter_code
_entity_poly.pdbx_strand_id
1 'polypeptide(L)'
;MSFKIRILLSMVAAVLTASIAVVVLITSMSIAELENNIHKESQRDLIAKRESITSQIKGYFAHIQKQIITLSANTQTELAAKAFITSFNAYELERNNLSIDSINGTLQRYYTDEFGKKFGVLNVKEIATKPLYENLSNTTKLLQYDFIGNNPNSLGEKDKLTLPEGDTSYAKVHQRYHPDFQFFLQQFNFYDVFIVDSASGNIIYSVFKELDYATNLVNGPYAQTGIAEAFNKAKNLSKNETYISDFKNYLPSYNGKASFIASPIEIDGEQKAILIFQMPIAEINSIMTHKNDWKNKGFGENGETYLVGNERTLLNESRFFVEDKQGYLAVIKKDSPSTANSIKRQNTTVGIQTVNGLASESALKGKKGFTVLDDYRGESVLSAYGPIQYGTHTLALLSEVDEAEAYRAIGVLSGRIWQSAVIVILILAFITLLLGYWLSVILTKPINKLGDEVTKLNSGDADLNVY
;
A
#
# COMPACT_ATOMS: atom_id res chain seq x y z
N MET A 1 -65.18 26.63 28.33
CA MET A 1 -64.96 26.03 27.00
C MET A 1 -66.18 25.18 26.66
N SER A 2 -66.85 25.42 25.53
CA SER A 2 -68.05 24.64 25.17
C SER A 2 -67.69 23.19 24.85
N PHE A 3 -68.62 22.26 25.08
CA PHE A 3 -68.45 20.82 24.80
C PHE A 3 -68.00 20.57 23.34
N LYS A 4 -68.47 21.39 22.39
CA LYS A 4 -68.10 21.35 20.97
C LYS A 4 -66.60 21.62 20.73
N ILE A 5 -66.03 22.61 21.41
CA ILE A 5 -64.61 22.97 21.29
C ILE A 5 -63.73 21.84 21.84
N ARG A 6 -64.17 21.15 22.90
CA ARG A 6 -63.44 20.01 23.47
C ARG A 6 -63.35 18.82 22.50
N ILE A 7 -64.46 18.48 21.84
CA ILE A 7 -64.49 17.40 20.82
C ILE A 7 -63.59 17.75 19.62
N LEU A 8 -63.66 18.99 19.14
CA LEU A 8 -62.82 19.43 18.03
C LEU A 8 -61.32 19.34 18.38
N LEU A 9 -60.95 19.84 19.55
CA LEU A 9 -59.55 19.79 20.02
C LEU A 9 -59.07 18.36 20.21
N SER A 10 -59.91 17.45 20.73
CA SER A 10 -59.53 16.05 20.88
C SER A 10 -59.35 15.33 19.54
N MET A 11 -60.20 15.64 18.54
CA MET A 11 -60.06 15.07 17.19
C MET A 11 -58.79 15.57 16.50
N VAL A 12 -58.53 16.89 16.54
CA VAL A 12 -57.32 17.50 15.97
C VAL A 12 -56.07 16.94 16.65
N ALA A 13 -56.08 16.84 17.99
CA ALA A 13 -54.98 16.25 18.74
C ALA A 13 -54.71 14.80 18.34
N ALA A 14 -55.75 13.95 18.25
CA ALA A 14 -55.58 12.55 17.85
C ALA A 14 -54.98 12.39 16.44
N VAL A 15 -55.48 13.17 15.47
CA VAL A 15 -54.96 13.15 14.09
C VAL A 15 -53.51 13.64 14.04
N LEU A 16 -53.18 14.69 14.78
CA LEU A 16 -51.81 15.22 14.83
C LEU A 16 -50.84 14.24 15.47
N THR A 17 -51.21 13.64 16.61
CA THR A 17 -50.37 12.66 17.27
C THR A 17 -50.11 11.45 16.38
N ALA A 18 -51.16 10.92 15.72
CA ALA A 18 -51.00 9.81 14.78
C ALA A 18 -50.10 10.18 13.59
N SER A 19 -50.29 11.37 13.02
CA SER A 19 -49.51 11.85 11.87
C SER A 19 -48.03 12.05 12.23
N ILE A 20 -47.76 12.66 13.38
CA ILE A 20 -46.39 12.86 13.89
C ILE A 20 -45.73 11.50 14.12
N ALA A 21 -46.44 10.54 14.75
CA ALA A 21 -45.90 9.21 14.99
C ALA A 21 -45.52 8.50 13.69
N VAL A 22 -46.34 8.60 12.64
CA VAL A 22 -46.05 8.02 11.32
C VAL A 22 -44.85 8.70 10.67
N VAL A 23 -44.77 10.03 10.69
CA VAL A 23 -43.62 10.76 10.10
C VAL A 23 -42.32 10.41 10.81
N VAL A 24 -42.34 10.36 12.15
CA VAL A 24 -41.17 9.97 12.95
C VAL A 24 -40.75 8.53 12.62
N LEU A 25 -41.70 7.60 12.55
CA LEU A 25 -41.43 6.19 12.23
C LEU A 25 -40.81 6.05 10.83
N ILE A 26 -41.39 6.69 9.82
CA ILE A 26 -40.85 6.67 8.44
C ILE A 26 -39.46 7.31 8.39
N THR A 27 -39.25 8.42 9.12
CA THR A 27 -37.96 9.10 9.20
C THR A 27 -36.89 8.19 9.80
N SER A 28 -37.19 7.54 10.93
CA SER A 28 -36.28 6.59 11.58
C SER A 28 -35.96 5.39 10.68
N MET A 29 -36.97 4.81 10.00
CA MET A 29 -36.75 3.73 9.04
C MET A 29 -35.88 4.18 7.86
N SER A 30 -36.10 5.38 7.34
CA SER A 30 -35.33 5.92 6.21
C SER A 30 -33.87 6.16 6.57
N ILE A 31 -33.58 6.63 7.79
CA ILE A 31 -32.21 6.81 8.29
C ILE A 31 -31.52 5.46 8.48
N ALA A 32 -32.19 4.47 9.07
CA ALA A 32 -31.63 3.13 9.23
C ALA A 32 -31.31 2.47 7.88
N GLU A 33 -32.19 2.64 6.88
CA GLU A 33 -31.95 2.15 5.52
C GLU A 33 -30.80 2.90 4.83
N LEU A 34 -30.67 4.21 5.06
CA LEU A 34 -29.55 5.02 4.56
C LEU A 34 -28.20 4.53 5.13
N GLU A 35 -28.12 4.28 6.44
CA GLU A 35 -26.92 3.75 7.10
C GLU A 35 -26.48 2.42 6.50
N ASN A 36 -27.42 1.47 6.36
CA ASN A 36 -27.16 0.16 5.76
C ASN A 36 -26.69 0.25 4.30
N ASN A 37 -27.28 1.17 3.52
CA ASN A 37 -26.91 1.35 2.12
C ASN A 37 -25.53 1.97 1.97
N ILE A 38 -25.18 2.98 2.77
CA ILE A 38 -23.84 3.59 2.74
C ILE A 38 -22.77 2.59 3.19
N HIS A 39 -23.06 1.76 4.19
CA HIS A 39 -22.14 0.68 4.59
C HIS A 39 -21.86 -0.30 3.43
N LYS A 40 -22.93 -0.80 2.78
CA LYS A 40 -22.81 -1.71 1.62
C LYS A 40 -22.12 -1.05 0.43
N GLU A 41 -22.38 0.23 0.20
CA GLU A 41 -21.76 1.00 -0.88
C GLU A 41 -20.26 1.18 -0.62
N SER A 42 -19.88 1.58 0.59
CA SER A 42 -18.47 1.71 1.01
C SER A 42 -17.75 0.37 0.93
N GLN A 43 -18.39 -0.72 1.35
CA GLN A 43 -17.85 -2.07 1.19
C GLN A 43 -17.59 -2.41 -0.29
N ARG A 44 -18.56 -2.16 -1.17
CA ARG A 44 -18.41 -2.43 -2.62
C ARG A 44 -17.31 -1.59 -3.24
N ASP A 45 -17.24 -0.31 -2.90
CA ASP A 45 -16.25 0.63 -3.42
C ASP A 45 -14.83 0.24 -2.99
N LEU A 46 -14.60 -0.02 -1.70
CA LEU A 46 -13.29 -0.45 -1.19
C LEU A 46 -12.87 -1.80 -1.77
N ILE A 47 -13.79 -2.76 -1.92
CA ILE A 47 -13.50 -4.03 -2.59
C ILE A 47 -13.12 -3.79 -4.06
N ALA A 48 -13.84 -2.93 -4.78
CA ALA A 48 -13.55 -2.63 -6.18
C ALA A 48 -12.18 -1.97 -6.35
N LYS A 49 -11.85 -0.99 -5.50
CA LYS A 49 -10.52 -0.35 -5.44
C LYS A 49 -9.42 -1.37 -5.15
N ARG A 50 -9.62 -2.21 -4.12
CA ARG A 50 -8.69 -3.29 -3.77
C ARG A 50 -8.44 -4.25 -4.95
N GLU A 51 -9.50 -4.69 -5.63
CA GLU A 51 -9.38 -5.60 -6.79
C GLU A 51 -8.68 -4.93 -7.98
N SER A 52 -8.98 -3.66 -8.26
CA SER A 52 -8.29 -2.88 -9.30
C SER A 52 -6.77 -2.82 -9.03
N ILE A 53 -6.37 -2.49 -7.81
CA ILE A 53 -4.95 -2.41 -7.43
C ILE A 53 -4.32 -3.81 -7.41
N THR A 54 -5.05 -4.82 -6.93
CA THR A 54 -4.61 -6.22 -6.99
C THR A 54 -4.27 -6.63 -8.42
N SER A 55 -5.09 -6.25 -9.40
CA SER A 55 -4.82 -6.50 -10.81
C SER A 55 -3.57 -5.77 -11.31
N GLN A 56 -3.35 -4.52 -10.90
CA GLN A 56 -2.16 -3.74 -11.27
C GLN A 56 -0.87 -4.34 -10.70
N ILE A 57 -0.86 -4.71 -9.41
CA ILE A 57 0.29 -5.33 -8.75
C ILE A 57 0.61 -6.70 -9.36
N LYS A 58 -0.42 -7.52 -9.66
CA LYS A 58 -0.21 -8.78 -10.39
C LYS A 58 0.35 -8.56 -11.79
N GLY A 59 -0.16 -7.54 -12.50
CA GLY A 59 0.36 -7.14 -13.81
C GLY A 59 1.83 -6.73 -13.75
N TYR A 60 2.21 -5.97 -12.73
CA TYR A 60 3.59 -5.58 -12.46
C TYR A 60 4.52 -6.78 -12.26
N PHE A 61 4.18 -7.71 -11.36
CA PHE A 61 4.99 -8.93 -11.15
C PHE A 61 5.08 -9.78 -12.43
N ALA A 62 3.98 -9.93 -13.17
CA ALA A 62 3.99 -10.65 -14.44
C ALA A 62 4.86 -9.96 -15.51
N HIS A 63 4.96 -8.63 -15.49
CA HIS A 63 5.84 -7.88 -16.38
C HIS A 63 7.31 -8.15 -16.07
N ILE A 64 7.71 -8.06 -14.79
CA ILE A 64 9.05 -8.41 -14.31
C ILE A 64 9.44 -9.83 -14.70
N GLN A 65 8.53 -10.79 -14.52
CA GLN A 65 8.76 -12.17 -14.92
C GLN A 65 9.04 -12.30 -16.42
N LYS A 66 8.27 -11.62 -17.28
CA LYS A 66 8.51 -11.61 -18.73
C LYS A 66 9.83 -10.95 -19.09
N GLN A 67 10.20 -9.86 -18.41
CA GLN A 67 11.46 -9.15 -18.64
C GLN A 67 12.67 -10.04 -18.32
N ILE A 68 12.68 -10.71 -17.16
CA ILE A 68 13.82 -11.55 -16.79
C ILE A 68 13.93 -12.79 -17.68
N ILE A 69 12.82 -13.43 -18.04
CA ILE A 69 12.82 -14.56 -18.99
C ILE A 69 13.36 -14.12 -20.35
N THR A 70 12.96 -12.94 -20.82
CA THR A 70 13.42 -12.42 -22.12
C THR A 70 14.91 -12.10 -22.10
N LEU A 71 15.40 -11.49 -21.02
CA LEU A 71 16.81 -11.14 -20.90
C LEU A 71 17.68 -12.38 -20.66
N SER A 72 17.23 -13.36 -19.86
CA SER A 72 18.00 -14.59 -19.60
C SER A 72 18.11 -15.49 -20.83
N ALA A 73 17.12 -15.46 -21.72
CA ALA A 73 17.14 -16.16 -23.00
C ALA A 73 17.86 -15.38 -24.12
N ASN A 74 18.34 -14.16 -23.86
CA ASN A 74 18.98 -13.33 -24.86
C ASN A 74 20.42 -13.78 -25.17
N THR A 75 20.77 -13.90 -26.45
CA THR A 75 22.11 -14.33 -26.90
C THR A 75 23.24 -13.42 -26.40
N GLN A 76 23.02 -12.10 -26.32
CA GLN A 76 24.01 -11.18 -25.78
C GLN A 76 24.23 -11.43 -24.28
N THR A 77 23.17 -11.75 -23.53
CA THR A 77 23.26 -12.11 -22.11
C THR A 77 23.97 -13.45 -21.91
N GLU A 78 23.71 -14.44 -22.77
CA GLU A 78 24.46 -15.71 -22.81
C GLU A 78 25.97 -15.47 -23.04
N LEU A 79 26.32 -14.68 -24.06
CA LEU A 79 27.71 -14.36 -24.38
C LEU A 79 28.39 -13.56 -23.27
N ALA A 80 27.67 -12.60 -22.67
CA ALA A 80 28.16 -11.83 -21.53
C ALA A 80 28.42 -12.74 -20.32
N ALA A 81 27.47 -13.61 -19.97
CA ALA A 81 27.63 -14.55 -18.87
C ALA A 81 28.83 -15.48 -19.08
N LYS A 82 29.00 -16.05 -20.28
CA LYS A 82 30.15 -16.89 -20.64
C LYS A 82 31.48 -16.14 -20.49
N ALA A 83 31.53 -14.90 -20.97
CA ALA A 83 32.71 -14.06 -20.89
C ALA A 83 33.03 -13.69 -19.43
N PHE A 84 32.03 -13.26 -18.64
CA PHE A 84 32.21 -12.91 -17.23
C PHE A 84 32.65 -14.11 -16.38
N ILE A 85 32.10 -15.32 -16.59
CA ILE A 85 32.57 -16.53 -15.88
C ILE A 85 34.07 -16.73 -16.12
N THR A 86 34.49 -16.66 -17.38
CA THR A 86 35.89 -16.90 -17.76
C THR A 86 36.81 -15.83 -17.18
N SER A 87 36.46 -14.56 -17.35
CA SER A 87 37.31 -13.44 -16.91
C SER A 87 37.31 -13.24 -15.39
N PHE A 88 36.22 -13.60 -14.69
CA PHE A 88 36.16 -13.56 -13.23
C PHE A 88 37.17 -14.53 -12.63
N ASN A 89 37.24 -15.76 -13.15
CA ASN A 89 38.17 -16.79 -12.68
C ASN A 89 39.65 -16.46 -12.99
N ALA A 90 39.91 -15.63 -14.00
CA ALA A 90 41.25 -15.17 -14.34
C ALA A 90 41.69 -13.92 -13.55
N TYR A 91 40.76 -13.22 -12.88
CA TYR A 91 40.96 -11.85 -12.41
C TYR A 91 42.15 -11.71 -11.44
N GLU A 92 42.24 -12.59 -10.45
CA GLU A 92 43.32 -12.54 -9.45
C GLU A 92 44.70 -12.75 -10.08
N LEU A 93 44.80 -13.63 -11.07
CA LEU A 93 46.06 -13.88 -11.78
C LEU A 93 46.46 -12.70 -12.68
N GLU A 94 45.49 -12.08 -13.35
CA GLU A 94 45.72 -10.92 -14.22
C GLU A 94 45.99 -9.63 -13.44
N ARG A 95 45.47 -9.52 -12.21
CA ARG A 95 45.65 -8.37 -11.31
C ARG A 95 46.76 -8.60 -10.26
N ASN A 96 47.72 -9.48 -10.56
CA ASN A 96 48.82 -9.85 -9.66
C ASN A 96 49.79 -8.71 -9.32
N ASN A 97 49.69 -7.57 -10.01
CA ASN A 97 50.48 -6.37 -9.76
C ASN A 97 50.04 -5.63 -8.48
N LEU A 98 48.88 -5.97 -7.92
CA LEU A 98 48.36 -5.46 -6.64
C LEU A 98 48.40 -6.57 -5.59
N SER A 99 48.96 -6.27 -4.41
CA SER A 99 48.86 -7.17 -3.26
C SER A 99 47.59 -6.88 -2.47
N ILE A 100 47.05 -7.89 -1.79
CA ILE A 100 45.87 -7.69 -0.91
C ILE A 100 46.17 -6.67 0.18
N ASP A 101 47.39 -6.67 0.72
CA ASP A 101 47.81 -5.69 1.73
C ASP A 101 47.79 -4.25 1.21
N SER A 102 48.11 -4.01 -0.07
CA SER A 102 48.10 -2.66 -0.63
C SER A 102 46.69 -2.10 -0.83
N ILE A 103 45.70 -2.97 -1.08
CA ILE A 103 44.30 -2.56 -1.31
C ILE A 103 43.43 -2.56 -0.05
N ASN A 104 43.86 -3.29 1.01
CA ASN A 104 43.09 -3.44 2.25
C ASN A 104 42.69 -2.10 2.87
N GLY A 105 43.56 -1.09 2.84
CA GLY A 105 43.26 0.24 3.37
C GLY A 105 42.11 0.95 2.63
N THR A 106 42.02 0.76 1.30
CA THR A 106 40.94 1.34 0.48
C THR A 106 39.62 0.62 0.74
N LEU A 107 39.64 -0.71 0.80
CA LEU A 107 38.44 -1.50 1.13
C LEU A 107 37.93 -1.16 2.53
N GLN A 108 38.81 -1.15 3.54
CA GLN A 108 38.44 -0.81 4.90
C GLN A 108 37.79 0.58 4.99
N ARG A 109 38.35 1.57 4.27
CA ARG A 109 37.80 2.92 4.19
C ARG A 109 36.41 2.91 3.59
N TYR A 110 36.20 2.24 2.45
CA TYR A 110 34.88 2.14 1.85
C TYR A 110 33.85 1.49 2.79
N TYR A 111 34.19 0.32 3.35
CA TYR A 111 33.29 -0.41 4.25
C TYR A 111 32.95 0.38 5.52
N THR A 112 33.91 1.12 6.09
CA THR A 112 33.74 1.81 7.37
C THR A 112 33.25 3.25 7.19
N ASP A 113 33.93 4.03 6.38
CA ASP A 113 33.72 5.48 6.26
C ASP A 113 32.63 5.86 5.27
N GLU A 114 32.34 5.02 4.27
CA GLU A 114 31.25 5.26 3.32
C GLU A 114 30.02 4.43 3.70
N PHE A 115 30.11 3.10 3.59
CA PHE A 115 28.99 2.22 3.88
C PHE A 115 28.59 2.27 5.36
N GLY A 116 29.53 2.03 6.28
CA GLY A 116 29.26 1.97 7.73
C GLY A 116 28.65 3.26 8.28
N LYS A 117 29.17 4.43 7.87
CA LYS A 117 28.60 5.73 8.27
C LYS A 117 27.19 5.93 7.71
N LYS A 118 26.96 5.66 6.43
CA LYS A 118 25.60 5.77 5.85
C LYS A 118 24.64 4.79 6.51
N PHE A 119 25.09 3.57 6.79
CA PHE A 119 24.32 2.57 7.53
C PHE A 119 23.92 3.07 8.91
N GLY A 120 24.84 3.66 9.69
CA GLY A 120 24.56 4.23 11.01
C GLY A 120 23.67 5.48 11.00
N VAL A 121 23.65 6.24 9.90
CA VAL A 121 22.70 7.35 9.71
C VAL A 121 21.27 6.81 9.53
N LEU A 122 21.12 5.76 8.74
CA LEU A 122 19.81 5.17 8.41
C LEU A 122 19.29 4.25 9.52
N ASN A 123 20.17 3.49 10.19
CA ASN A 123 19.79 2.45 11.13
C ASN A 123 20.11 2.85 12.57
N VAL A 124 19.26 2.43 13.52
CA VAL A 124 19.44 2.75 14.95
C VAL A 124 20.72 2.11 15.52
N LYS A 125 21.07 0.91 15.04
CA LYS A 125 22.27 0.18 15.45
C LYS A 125 23.32 0.33 14.37
N GLU A 126 24.53 0.70 14.76
CA GLU A 126 25.70 0.61 13.89
C GLU A 126 26.03 -0.85 13.58
N ILE A 127 26.76 -1.06 12.49
CA ILE A 127 27.19 -2.39 12.06
C ILE A 127 28.70 -2.54 12.25
N ALA A 128 29.12 -3.71 12.74
CA ALA A 128 30.52 -4.10 12.67
C ALA A 128 30.88 -4.41 11.21
N THR A 129 31.67 -3.53 10.58
CA THR A 129 32.00 -3.62 9.16
C THR A 129 33.15 -4.58 8.86
N LYS A 130 34.10 -4.76 9.80
CA LYS A 130 35.28 -5.64 9.63
C LYS A 130 34.93 -7.08 9.21
N PRO A 131 33.96 -7.77 9.87
CA PRO A 131 33.58 -9.12 9.48
C PRO A 131 33.02 -9.22 8.04
N LEU A 132 32.55 -8.12 7.46
CA LEU A 132 31.95 -8.13 6.12
C LEU A 132 33.00 -8.25 5.01
N TYR A 133 34.24 -7.81 5.23
CA TYR A 133 35.29 -7.82 4.21
C TYR A 133 36.53 -8.66 4.55
N GLU A 134 36.76 -8.99 5.83
CA GLU A 134 37.99 -9.66 6.26
C GLU A 134 38.16 -11.06 5.64
N ASN A 135 37.07 -11.83 5.58
CA ASN A 135 37.05 -13.21 5.08
C ASN A 135 36.67 -13.33 3.60
N LEU A 136 36.63 -12.23 2.85
CA LEU A 136 36.38 -12.28 1.41
C LEU A 136 37.56 -12.92 0.68
N SER A 137 37.26 -13.59 -0.44
CA SER A 137 38.28 -14.14 -1.32
C SER A 137 39.17 -13.02 -1.90
N ASN A 138 40.39 -13.35 -2.29
CA ASN A 138 41.29 -12.40 -2.94
C ASN A 138 40.68 -11.81 -4.21
N THR A 139 40.09 -12.66 -5.05
CA THR A 139 39.34 -12.24 -6.26
C THR A 139 38.24 -11.23 -5.91
N THR A 140 37.44 -11.48 -4.85
CA THR A 140 36.41 -10.54 -4.38
C THR A 140 37.02 -9.21 -3.92
N LYS A 141 38.09 -9.26 -3.13
CA LYS A 141 38.77 -8.05 -2.62
C LYS A 141 39.31 -7.20 -3.77
N LEU A 142 39.96 -7.81 -4.76
CA LEU A 142 40.48 -7.12 -5.94
C LEU A 142 39.36 -6.49 -6.78
N LEU A 143 38.28 -7.24 -7.04
CA LEU A 143 37.13 -6.72 -7.80
C LEU A 143 36.41 -5.58 -7.06
N GLN A 144 36.15 -5.72 -5.76
CA GLN A 144 35.55 -4.64 -4.98
C GLN A 144 36.50 -3.44 -4.85
N TYR A 145 37.81 -3.66 -4.82
CA TYR A 145 38.77 -2.56 -4.86
C TYR A 145 38.63 -1.79 -6.18
N ASP A 146 38.76 -2.45 -7.32
CA ASP A 146 38.78 -1.78 -8.63
C ASP A 146 37.41 -1.13 -8.98
N PHE A 147 36.29 -1.76 -8.60
CA PHE A 147 34.96 -1.34 -9.01
C PHE A 147 34.16 -0.55 -7.97
N ILE A 148 34.55 -0.58 -6.69
CA ILE A 148 33.82 0.10 -5.61
C ILE A 148 34.73 1.06 -4.85
N GLY A 149 35.80 0.55 -4.25
CA GLY A 149 36.68 1.32 -3.37
C GLY A 149 37.55 2.35 -4.10
N ASN A 150 38.08 2.01 -5.28
CA ASN A 150 38.87 2.88 -6.15
C ASN A 150 38.02 3.54 -7.26
N ASN A 151 36.70 3.36 -7.21
CA ASN A 151 35.79 3.95 -8.18
C ASN A 151 35.56 5.44 -7.85
N PRO A 152 35.85 6.37 -8.78
CA PRO A 152 35.77 7.81 -8.53
C PRO A 152 34.34 8.34 -8.37
N ASN A 153 33.33 7.53 -8.75
CA ASN A 153 31.93 7.91 -8.62
C ASN A 153 31.46 7.81 -7.16
N SER A 154 30.45 8.62 -6.83
CA SER A 154 29.88 8.71 -5.49
C SER A 154 29.19 7.39 -5.06
N LEU A 155 28.96 7.26 -3.76
CA LEU A 155 28.18 6.16 -3.19
C LEU A 155 26.76 6.13 -3.80
N GLY A 156 26.36 4.98 -4.36
CA GLY A 156 25.10 4.82 -5.09
C GLY A 156 25.17 5.20 -6.57
N GLU A 157 26.37 5.47 -7.10
CA GLU A 157 26.60 5.74 -8.53
C GLU A 157 27.76 4.92 -9.11
N LYS A 158 28.08 3.78 -8.47
CA LYS A 158 29.23 2.95 -8.85
C LYS A 158 29.05 2.30 -10.22
N ASP A 159 27.80 2.17 -10.67
CA ASP A 159 27.42 1.78 -12.03
C ASP A 159 27.88 2.78 -13.10
N LYS A 160 28.29 4.01 -12.78
CA LYS A 160 28.81 4.93 -13.81
C LYS A 160 30.22 4.57 -14.29
N LEU A 161 30.93 3.67 -13.61
CA LEU A 161 32.27 3.24 -14.00
C LEU A 161 32.21 2.19 -15.13
N THR A 162 32.52 2.59 -16.36
CA THR A 162 32.54 1.65 -17.50
C THR A 162 33.81 0.80 -17.55
N LEU A 163 34.97 1.37 -17.24
CA LEU A 163 36.26 0.69 -17.31
C LEU A 163 37.08 1.01 -16.06
N PRO A 164 37.42 0.02 -15.21
CA PRO A 164 38.29 0.21 -14.06
C PRO A 164 39.77 0.33 -14.48
N GLU A 165 40.62 0.62 -13.51
CA GLU A 165 42.07 0.49 -13.70
C GLU A 165 42.51 -0.97 -13.85
N GLY A 166 43.61 -1.19 -14.58
CA GLY A 166 44.14 -2.53 -14.85
C GLY A 166 43.64 -3.09 -16.18
N ASP A 167 44.56 -3.51 -17.04
CA ASP A 167 44.24 -4.07 -18.36
C ASP A 167 43.83 -5.55 -18.27
N THR A 168 42.79 -5.85 -17.48
CA THR A 168 42.30 -7.22 -17.28
C THR A 168 41.29 -7.62 -18.36
N SER A 169 41.16 -8.92 -18.60
CA SER A 169 40.10 -9.47 -19.44
C SER A 169 38.73 -9.11 -18.88
N TYR A 170 38.54 -9.11 -17.56
CA TYR A 170 37.28 -8.73 -16.92
C TYR A 170 36.93 -7.26 -17.20
N ALA A 171 37.90 -6.34 -17.12
CA ALA A 171 37.68 -4.93 -17.44
C ALA A 171 37.21 -4.73 -18.88
N LYS A 172 37.78 -5.46 -19.84
CA LYS A 172 37.37 -5.44 -21.26
C LYS A 172 35.96 -6.00 -21.47
N VAL A 173 35.63 -7.10 -20.80
CA VAL A 173 34.28 -7.69 -20.81
C VAL A 173 33.27 -6.73 -20.20
N HIS A 174 33.61 -6.12 -19.06
CA HIS A 174 32.77 -5.11 -18.41
C HIS A 174 32.54 -3.91 -19.34
N GLN A 175 33.59 -3.33 -19.93
CA GLN A 175 33.46 -2.23 -20.89
C GLN A 175 32.55 -2.57 -22.08
N ARG A 176 32.59 -3.82 -22.55
CA ARG A 176 31.78 -4.28 -23.69
C ARG A 176 30.29 -4.40 -23.36
N TYR A 177 29.94 -4.99 -22.22
CA TYR A 177 28.56 -5.40 -21.92
C TYR A 177 27.85 -4.53 -20.86
N HIS A 178 28.58 -3.84 -20.00
CA HIS A 178 27.97 -3.07 -18.92
C HIS A 178 27.03 -1.96 -19.38
N PRO A 179 27.34 -1.18 -20.45
CA PRO A 179 26.40 -0.16 -20.94
C PRO A 179 25.01 -0.72 -21.30
N ASP A 180 24.95 -1.94 -21.85
CA ASP A 180 23.69 -2.59 -22.25
C ASP A 180 22.84 -2.95 -21.02
N PHE A 181 23.45 -3.55 -20.00
CA PHE A 181 22.76 -3.91 -18.76
C PHE A 181 22.39 -2.69 -17.92
N GLN A 182 23.25 -1.67 -17.88
CA GLN A 182 22.95 -0.39 -17.23
C GLN A 182 21.77 0.30 -17.92
N PHE A 183 21.76 0.32 -19.26
CA PHE A 183 20.63 0.85 -20.02
C PHE A 183 19.34 0.10 -19.70
N PHE A 184 19.38 -1.25 -19.71
CA PHE A 184 18.22 -2.07 -19.35
C PHE A 184 17.71 -1.76 -17.93
N LEU A 185 18.60 -1.70 -16.94
CA LEU A 185 18.26 -1.37 -15.55
C LEU A 185 17.56 -0.01 -15.49
N GLN A 186 18.12 1.01 -16.13
CA GLN A 186 17.56 2.37 -16.14
C GLN A 186 16.22 2.46 -16.87
N GLN A 187 16.04 1.78 -18.00
CA GLN A 187 14.78 1.83 -18.76
C GLN A 187 13.60 1.22 -17.99
N PHE A 188 13.87 0.21 -17.17
CA PHE A 188 12.85 -0.51 -16.41
C PHE A 188 12.88 -0.23 -14.91
N ASN A 189 13.68 0.76 -14.49
CA ASN A 189 13.87 1.18 -13.11
C ASN A 189 14.22 0.03 -12.15
N PHE A 190 14.93 -1.02 -12.59
CA PHE A 190 15.37 -2.07 -11.67
C PHE A 190 16.34 -1.50 -10.64
N TYR A 191 16.37 -2.09 -9.44
CA TYR A 191 17.34 -1.66 -8.43
C TYR A 191 18.74 -2.17 -8.80
N ASP A 192 18.85 -3.45 -9.13
CA ASP A 192 20.09 -4.06 -9.63
C ASP A 192 19.80 -5.29 -10.51
N VAL A 193 20.77 -5.62 -11.36
CA VAL A 193 20.81 -6.79 -12.24
C VAL A 193 22.10 -7.53 -11.99
N PHE A 194 21.98 -8.81 -11.63
CA PHE A 194 23.10 -9.68 -11.31
C PHE A 194 23.22 -10.83 -12.31
N ILE A 195 24.45 -11.26 -12.57
CA ILE A 195 24.72 -12.56 -13.17
C ILE A 195 25.53 -13.35 -12.15
N VAL A 196 25.08 -14.57 -11.87
CA VAL A 196 25.71 -15.48 -10.92
C VAL A 196 26.15 -16.74 -11.64
N ASP A 197 27.38 -17.18 -11.41
CA ASP A 197 27.86 -18.47 -11.90
C ASP A 197 27.11 -19.61 -11.17
N SER A 198 26.42 -20.45 -11.94
CA SER A 198 25.59 -21.57 -11.44
C SER A 198 26.43 -22.61 -10.67
N ALA A 199 27.68 -22.80 -11.08
CA ALA A 199 28.58 -23.80 -10.50
C ALA A 199 29.15 -23.33 -9.15
N SER A 200 29.78 -22.15 -9.13
CA SER A 200 30.45 -21.63 -7.92
C SER A 200 29.51 -20.90 -6.96
N GLY A 201 28.46 -20.25 -7.46
CA GLY A 201 27.63 -19.31 -6.70
C GLY A 201 28.23 -17.92 -6.55
N ASN A 202 29.30 -17.59 -7.28
CA ASN A 202 29.87 -16.25 -7.30
C ASN A 202 28.97 -15.29 -8.07
N ILE A 203 28.71 -14.11 -7.49
CA ILE A 203 28.12 -12.98 -8.21
C ILE A 203 29.19 -12.41 -9.14
N ILE A 204 29.27 -12.95 -10.36
CA ILE A 204 30.28 -12.58 -11.35
C ILE A 204 30.02 -11.21 -11.99
N TYR A 205 28.81 -10.67 -11.85
CA TYR A 205 28.45 -9.34 -12.35
C TYR A 205 27.29 -8.74 -11.54
N SER A 206 27.34 -7.42 -11.33
CA SER A 206 26.25 -6.57 -10.84
C SER A 206 26.34 -5.23 -11.58
N VAL A 207 25.20 -4.58 -11.84
CA VAL A 207 25.18 -3.23 -12.41
C VAL A 207 25.53 -2.20 -11.34
N PHE A 208 24.75 -2.16 -10.25
CA PHE A 208 24.79 -1.13 -9.22
C PHE A 208 26.02 -1.23 -8.30
N LYS A 209 26.55 -2.45 -8.11
CA LYS A 209 27.76 -2.79 -7.36
C LYS A 209 27.73 -2.32 -5.91
N GLU A 210 27.07 -3.10 -5.07
CA GLU A 210 27.10 -2.93 -3.61
C GLU A 210 28.03 -3.98 -2.96
N LEU A 211 27.89 -4.19 -1.66
CA LEU A 211 28.78 -5.08 -0.90
C LEU A 211 28.68 -6.56 -1.29
N ASP A 212 27.62 -6.95 -1.99
CA ASP A 212 27.34 -8.27 -2.52
C ASP A 212 28.12 -8.60 -3.80
N TYR A 213 28.50 -7.59 -4.57
CA TYR A 213 29.26 -7.76 -5.80
C TYR A 213 30.54 -8.58 -5.58
N ALA A 214 30.78 -9.54 -6.47
CA ALA A 214 31.90 -10.49 -6.42
C ALA A 214 31.93 -11.42 -5.20
N THR A 215 30.90 -11.44 -4.35
CA THR A 215 30.79 -12.38 -3.24
C THR A 215 30.14 -13.71 -3.66
N ASN A 216 30.09 -14.68 -2.76
CA ASN A 216 29.55 -16.01 -3.01
C ASN A 216 28.21 -16.23 -2.28
N LEU A 217 27.19 -16.71 -2.99
CA LEU A 217 25.84 -16.96 -2.48
C LEU A 217 25.66 -18.31 -1.78
N VAL A 218 26.67 -19.18 -1.79
CA VAL A 218 26.66 -20.49 -1.13
C VAL A 218 27.40 -20.45 0.19
N ASN A 219 28.59 -19.84 0.23
CA ASN A 219 29.47 -19.83 1.40
C ASN A 219 29.99 -18.43 1.81
N GLY A 220 29.50 -17.37 1.17
CA GLY A 220 29.87 -15.99 1.48
C GLY A 220 28.92 -15.29 2.46
N PRO A 221 29.16 -13.99 2.74
CA PRO A 221 28.45 -13.23 3.78
C PRO A 221 26.93 -13.10 3.55
N TYR A 222 26.46 -13.27 2.30
CA TYR A 222 25.05 -13.12 1.93
C TYR A 222 24.34 -14.45 1.63
N ALA A 223 24.92 -15.59 2.01
CA ALA A 223 24.35 -16.92 1.76
C ALA A 223 22.99 -17.18 2.45
N GLN A 224 22.61 -16.35 3.44
CA GLN A 224 21.34 -16.45 4.17
C GLN A 224 20.36 -15.31 3.84
N THR A 225 20.42 -14.80 2.61
CA THR A 225 19.60 -13.65 2.15
C THR A 225 18.65 -14.04 1.02
N GLY A 226 17.74 -13.13 0.65
CA GLY A 226 16.78 -13.35 -0.44
C GLY A 226 17.43 -13.62 -1.81
N ILE A 227 18.58 -13.01 -2.11
CA ILE A 227 19.31 -13.26 -3.37
C ILE A 227 19.90 -14.68 -3.42
N ALA A 228 20.41 -15.18 -2.29
CA ALA A 228 20.91 -16.56 -2.18
C ALA A 228 19.75 -17.57 -2.28
N GLU A 229 18.60 -17.26 -1.66
CA GLU A 229 17.38 -18.05 -1.82
C GLU A 229 16.96 -18.14 -3.29
N ALA A 230 16.89 -17.00 -3.99
CA ALA A 230 16.53 -16.93 -5.40
C ALA A 230 17.51 -17.71 -6.29
N PHE A 231 18.82 -17.55 -6.08
CA PHE A 231 19.86 -18.32 -6.75
C PHE A 231 19.66 -19.83 -6.54
N ASN A 232 19.59 -20.28 -5.29
CA ASN A 232 19.50 -21.71 -4.96
C ASN A 232 18.26 -22.37 -5.55
N LYS A 233 17.14 -21.64 -5.61
CA LYS A 233 15.90 -22.13 -6.22
C LYS A 233 15.99 -22.15 -7.74
N ALA A 234 16.57 -21.12 -8.35
CA ALA A 234 16.78 -21.05 -9.79
C ALA A 234 17.70 -22.16 -10.32
N LYS A 235 18.58 -22.72 -9.49
CA LYS A 235 19.47 -23.83 -9.90
C LYS A 235 18.75 -25.07 -10.45
N ASN A 236 17.51 -25.30 -10.03
CA ASN A 236 16.72 -26.47 -10.41
C ASN A 236 15.58 -26.14 -11.38
N LEU A 237 15.56 -24.92 -11.92
CA LEU A 237 14.53 -24.47 -12.85
C LEU A 237 14.89 -24.84 -14.28
N SER A 238 13.87 -25.07 -15.10
CA SER A 238 14.04 -25.21 -16.54
C SER A 238 14.22 -23.83 -17.19
N LYS A 239 14.63 -23.83 -18.47
CA LYS A 239 14.63 -22.62 -19.30
C LYS A 239 13.27 -21.90 -19.22
N ASN A 240 13.31 -20.57 -19.14
CA ASN A 240 12.13 -19.69 -19.07
C ASN A 240 11.27 -19.84 -17.80
N GLU A 241 11.70 -20.61 -16.81
CA GLU A 241 11.09 -20.60 -15.49
C GLU A 241 11.77 -19.58 -14.57
N THR A 242 11.04 -19.12 -13.57
CA THR A 242 11.53 -18.12 -12.63
C THR A 242 11.18 -18.47 -11.19
N TYR A 243 12.03 -18.05 -10.26
CA TYR A 243 11.70 -18.03 -8.84
C TYR A 243 11.76 -16.60 -8.30
N ILE A 244 10.84 -16.25 -7.41
CA ILE A 244 10.81 -14.95 -6.73
C ILE A 244 10.93 -15.21 -5.23
N SER A 245 11.88 -14.55 -4.56
CA SER A 245 12.05 -14.61 -3.11
C SER A 245 11.07 -13.69 -2.39
N ASP A 246 10.86 -13.91 -1.09
CA ASP A 246 10.07 -12.96 -0.29
C ASP A 246 10.77 -11.60 -0.11
N PHE A 247 10.02 -10.58 0.32
CA PHE A 247 10.59 -9.30 0.76
C PHE A 247 11.22 -9.44 2.14
N LYS A 248 12.54 -9.26 2.22
CA LYS A 248 13.31 -9.33 3.48
C LYS A 248 14.27 -8.14 3.58
N ASN A 249 14.76 -7.86 4.78
CA ASN A 249 15.81 -6.86 4.95
C ASN A 249 17.08 -7.34 4.24
N TYR A 250 17.71 -6.43 3.49
CA TYR A 250 18.91 -6.75 2.73
C TYR A 250 20.06 -5.81 3.08
N LEU A 251 21.11 -6.38 3.66
CA LEU A 251 22.21 -5.60 4.24
C LEU A 251 22.94 -4.71 3.21
N PRO A 252 23.28 -5.18 2.00
CA PRO A 252 23.90 -4.33 0.97
C PRO A 252 23.09 -3.06 0.68
N SER A 253 21.75 -3.18 0.65
CA SER A 253 20.83 -2.04 0.52
C SER A 253 20.47 -1.39 1.86
N TYR A 254 21.44 -1.31 2.79
CA TYR A 254 21.32 -0.70 4.11
C TYR A 254 20.21 -1.25 5.02
N ASN A 255 19.89 -2.54 4.90
CA ASN A 255 18.76 -3.23 5.55
C ASN A 255 17.37 -2.80 5.04
N GLY A 256 17.28 -2.10 3.90
CA GLY A 256 16.01 -1.88 3.22
C GLY A 256 15.36 -3.20 2.77
N LYS A 257 14.04 -3.16 2.50
CA LYS A 257 13.32 -4.32 1.98
C LYS A 257 13.72 -4.60 0.52
N ALA A 258 14.17 -5.81 0.26
CA ALA A 258 14.48 -6.29 -1.08
C ALA A 258 13.83 -7.65 -1.34
N SER A 259 13.47 -7.89 -2.59
CA SER A 259 13.03 -9.17 -3.10
C SER A 259 13.65 -9.38 -4.48
N PHE A 260 13.96 -10.63 -4.80
CA PHE A 260 14.76 -11.00 -5.95
C PHE A 260 14.00 -11.98 -6.82
N ILE A 261 14.03 -11.77 -8.14
CA ILE A 261 13.55 -12.73 -9.12
C ILE A 261 14.76 -13.31 -9.87
N ALA A 262 14.78 -14.61 -10.08
CA ALA A 262 15.89 -15.32 -10.72
C ALA A 262 15.40 -16.19 -11.88
N SER A 263 16.21 -16.29 -12.94
CA SER A 263 15.99 -17.13 -14.11
C SER A 263 17.31 -17.77 -14.57
N PRO A 264 17.31 -19.06 -14.97
CA PRO A 264 18.46 -19.70 -15.60
C PRO A 264 18.92 -18.99 -16.88
N ILE A 265 20.23 -18.91 -17.08
CA ILE A 265 20.87 -18.61 -18.37
C ILE A 265 21.52 -19.91 -18.85
N GLU A 266 21.10 -20.36 -20.03
CA GLU A 266 21.71 -21.50 -20.71
C GLU A 266 22.90 -21.02 -21.56
N ILE A 267 24.02 -21.72 -21.46
CA ILE A 267 25.24 -21.49 -22.24
C ILE A 267 25.65 -22.82 -22.88
N ASP A 268 25.67 -22.87 -24.20
CA ASP A 268 25.91 -24.09 -24.98
C ASP A 268 24.93 -25.24 -24.63
N GLY A 269 23.66 -24.90 -24.32
CA GLY A 269 22.60 -25.87 -24.00
C GLY A 269 22.56 -26.35 -22.54
N GLU A 270 23.40 -25.80 -21.65
CA GLU A 270 23.45 -26.14 -20.23
C GLU A 270 23.26 -24.90 -19.35
N GLN A 271 22.57 -25.03 -18.23
CA GLN A 271 22.46 -23.93 -17.25
C GLN A 271 23.81 -23.67 -16.54
N LYS A 272 24.55 -22.67 -17.04
CA LYS A 272 25.87 -22.28 -16.49
C LYS A 272 25.83 -20.97 -15.72
N ALA A 273 24.79 -20.16 -15.88
CA ALA A 273 24.61 -18.95 -15.10
C ALA A 273 23.15 -18.75 -14.69
N ILE A 274 22.93 -17.85 -13.73
CA ILE A 274 21.61 -17.43 -13.28
C ILE A 274 21.57 -15.90 -13.37
N LEU A 275 20.57 -15.38 -14.06
CA LEU A 275 20.22 -13.97 -14.06
C LEU A 275 19.36 -13.68 -12.84
N ILE A 276 19.63 -12.62 -12.09
CA ILE A 276 18.81 -12.19 -10.96
C ILE A 276 18.52 -10.69 -11.07
N PHE A 277 17.28 -10.28 -10.86
CA PHE A 277 16.92 -8.88 -10.67
C PHE A 277 16.52 -8.63 -9.23
N GLN A 278 17.00 -7.52 -8.65
CA GLN A 278 16.40 -6.95 -7.45
C GLN A 278 15.20 -6.09 -7.86
N MET A 279 14.02 -6.44 -7.36
CA MET A 279 12.78 -5.79 -7.78
C MET A 279 12.68 -4.33 -7.29
N PRO A 280 12.16 -3.40 -8.11
CA PRO A 280 11.97 -2.03 -7.69
C PRO A 280 10.76 -1.86 -6.79
N ILE A 281 11.01 -1.61 -5.50
CA ILE A 281 9.94 -1.29 -4.56
C ILE A 281 9.27 0.07 -4.88
N ALA A 282 9.98 0.96 -5.58
CA ALA A 282 9.47 2.26 -5.99
C ALA A 282 8.24 2.16 -6.92
N GLU A 283 8.20 1.17 -7.81
CA GLU A 283 7.05 0.96 -8.70
C GLU A 283 5.84 0.40 -7.94
N ILE A 284 6.05 -0.51 -6.98
CA ILE A 284 5.00 -0.93 -6.03
C ILE A 284 4.47 0.29 -5.29
N ASN A 285 5.36 1.11 -4.74
CA ASN A 285 4.99 2.32 -4.03
C ASN A 285 4.15 3.26 -4.91
N SER A 286 4.58 3.53 -6.14
CA SER A 286 3.88 4.39 -7.11
C SER A 286 2.44 3.92 -7.41
N ILE A 287 2.24 2.60 -7.54
CA ILE A 287 0.90 2.01 -7.74
C ILE A 287 0.03 2.18 -6.48
N MET A 288 0.59 1.85 -5.31
CA MET A 288 -0.13 1.84 -4.02
C MET A 288 -0.44 3.25 -3.50
N THR A 289 0.45 4.22 -3.73
CA THR A 289 0.22 5.64 -3.38
C THR A 289 -0.56 6.38 -4.46
N HIS A 290 -0.93 5.69 -5.54
CA HIS A 290 -1.62 6.27 -6.70
C HIS A 290 -0.89 7.49 -7.26
N LYS A 291 0.45 7.45 -7.26
CA LYS A 291 1.33 8.58 -7.63
C LYS A 291 1.05 9.84 -6.81
N ASN A 292 0.69 9.67 -5.55
CA ASN A 292 0.31 10.70 -4.59
C ASN A 292 -0.96 11.49 -4.96
N ASP A 293 -1.85 10.89 -5.76
CA ASP A 293 -3.06 11.52 -6.31
C ASP A 293 -4.36 10.91 -5.76
N TRP A 294 -4.36 10.48 -4.48
CA TRP A 294 -5.49 9.77 -3.84
C TRP A 294 -6.84 10.43 -4.08
N LYS A 295 -6.92 11.75 -3.87
CA LYS A 295 -8.17 12.52 -3.98
C LYS A 295 -8.80 12.43 -5.38
N ASN A 296 -8.02 12.67 -6.44
CA ASN A 296 -8.55 12.60 -7.81
C ASN A 296 -8.74 11.16 -8.31
N LYS A 297 -8.11 10.18 -7.65
CA LYS A 297 -8.33 8.75 -7.89
C LYS A 297 -9.49 8.16 -7.08
N GLY A 298 -10.25 9.02 -6.39
CA GLY A 298 -11.47 8.64 -5.69
C GLY A 298 -11.25 8.06 -4.29
N PHE A 299 -10.08 8.23 -3.70
CA PHE A 299 -9.78 7.76 -2.33
C PHE A 299 -10.17 8.77 -1.24
N GLY A 300 -10.89 9.84 -1.57
CA GLY A 300 -11.36 10.81 -0.58
C GLY A 300 -10.21 11.51 0.17
N GLU A 301 -10.51 12.02 1.35
CA GLU A 301 -9.54 12.75 2.18
C GLU A 301 -8.68 11.79 3.03
N ASN A 302 -9.19 10.61 3.38
CA ASN A 302 -8.57 9.69 4.32
C ASN A 302 -8.43 8.25 3.77
N GLY A 303 -8.90 7.96 2.58
CA GLY A 303 -8.77 6.61 2.01
C GLY A 303 -7.31 6.28 1.67
N GLU A 304 -6.87 5.09 2.04
CA GLU A 304 -5.51 4.60 1.82
C GLU A 304 -5.55 3.18 1.25
N THR A 305 -4.55 2.82 0.45
CA THR A 305 -4.25 1.42 0.18
C THR A 305 -2.83 1.10 0.56
N TYR A 306 -2.64 -0.09 1.10
CA TYR A 306 -1.31 -0.55 1.47
C TYR A 306 -1.14 -2.06 1.37
N LEU A 307 0.12 -2.44 1.16
CA LEU A 307 0.58 -3.80 0.98
C LEU A 307 1.40 -4.21 2.20
N VAL A 308 1.12 -5.38 2.74
CA VAL A 308 1.77 -5.91 3.94
C VAL A 308 2.48 -7.21 3.59
N GLY A 309 3.78 -7.28 3.92
CA GLY A 309 4.61 -8.48 3.77
C GLY A 309 4.44 -9.47 4.92
N ASN A 310 5.11 -10.62 4.84
CA ASN A 310 5.04 -11.68 5.86
C ASN A 310 5.55 -11.25 7.24
N GLU A 311 6.49 -10.30 7.29
CA GLU A 311 6.94 -9.68 8.54
C GLU A 311 5.96 -8.64 9.11
N ARG A 312 4.73 -8.57 8.57
CA ARG A 312 3.65 -7.66 9.00
C ARG A 312 4.03 -6.18 8.95
N THR A 313 4.93 -5.82 8.04
CA THR A 313 5.34 -4.44 7.79
C THR A 313 4.85 -3.97 6.43
N LEU A 314 4.66 -2.65 6.30
CA LEU A 314 4.29 -2.03 5.03
C LEU A 314 5.33 -2.28 3.93
N LEU A 315 4.89 -2.48 2.69
CA LEU A 315 5.72 -2.59 1.49
C LEU A 315 5.57 -1.37 0.55
N ASN A 316 4.77 -0.39 0.93
CA ASN A 316 4.65 0.92 0.31
C ASN A 316 4.54 2.00 1.39
N GLU A 317 4.71 3.25 0.98
CA GLU A 317 4.56 4.39 1.87
C GLU A 317 3.11 4.56 2.31
N SER A 318 2.93 4.87 3.58
CA SER A 318 1.65 5.35 4.08
C SER A 318 1.29 6.70 3.44
N ARG A 319 0.05 6.84 2.98
CA ARG A 319 -0.56 8.11 2.55
C ARG A 319 -0.36 9.20 3.61
N PHE A 320 -0.64 8.88 4.86
CA PHE A 320 -0.57 9.85 5.96
C PHE A 320 0.87 10.30 6.23
N PHE A 321 1.86 9.44 6.01
CA PHE A 321 3.27 9.85 6.05
C PHE A 321 3.64 10.77 4.88
N VAL A 322 3.13 10.48 3.67
CA VAL A 322 3.41 11.27 2.47
C VAL A 322 2.74 12.66 2.54
N GLU A 323 1.48 12.75 2.95
CA GLU A 323 0.71 13.99 3.00
C GLU A 323 1.03 14.83 4.26
N ASP A 324 1.22 14.21 5.43
CA ASP A 324 1.58 14.89 6.67
C ASP A 324 2.54 14.07 7.53
N LYS A 325 3.82 14.11 7.14
CA LYS A 325 4.90 13.45 7.86
C LYS A 325 4.96 13.80 9.36
N GLN A 326 4.68 15.04 9.74
CA GLN A 326 4.82 15.47 11.14
C GLN A 326 3.65 14.94 11.98
N GLY A 327 2.42 15.06 11.49
CA GLY A 327 1.23 14.49 12.11
C GLY A 327 1.32 12.98 12.22
N TYR A 328 1.72 12.30 11.15
CA TYR A 328 1.96 10.85 11.14
C TYR A 328 2.92 10.42 12.25
N LEU A 329 4.11 11.04 12.30
CA LEU A 329 5.11 10.71 13.31
C LEU A 329 4.62 10.99 14.73
N ALA A 330 3.82 12.05 14.93
CA ALA A 330 3.24 12.36 16.23
C ALA A 330 2.22 11.30 16.68
N VAL A 331 1.43 10.74 15.75
CA VAL A 331 0.49 9.65 16.02
C VAL A 331 1.24 8.36 16.36
N ILE A 332 2.12 7.88 15.46
CA ILE A 332 2.84 6.60 15.66
C ILE A 332 3.72 6.63 16.92
N LYS A 333 4.27 7.80 17.28
CA LYS A 333 5.10 7.94 18.48
C LYS A 333 4.33 7.66 19.78
N LYS A 334 3.00 7.81 19.80
CA LYS A 334 2.20 7.52 21.01
C LYS A 334 2.28 6.05 21.38
N ASP A 335 2.18 5.17 20.39
CA ASP A 335 2.13 3.71 20.60
C ASP A 335 3.50 3.05 20.43
N SER A 336 4.33 3.55 19.51
CA SER A 336 5.62 2.96 19.15
C SER A 336 6.70 4.02 18.88
N PRO A 337 7.30 4.61 19.94
CA PRO A 337 8.36 5.62 19.80
C PRO A 337 9.58 5.16 19.00
N SER A 338 9.97 3.88 19.11
CA SER A 338 11.07 3.28 18.36
C SER A 338 10.79 3.22 16.86
N THR A 339 9.56 2.83 16.48
CA THR A 339 9.07 2.81 15.09
C THR A 339 9.08 4.21 14.52
N ALA A 340 8.48 5.19 15.19
CA ALA A 340 8.46 6.58 14.75
C ALA A 340 9.89 7.16 14.56
N ASN A 341 10.82 6.83 15.48
CA ASN A 341 12.22 7.24 15.35
C ASN A 341 12.91 6.58 14.15
N SER A 342 12.62 5.32 13.86
CA SER A 342 13.19 4.59 12.72
C SER A 342 12.66 5.16 11.40
N ILE A 343 11.34 5.39 11.31
CA ILE A 343 10.69 6.05 10.15
C ILE A 343 11.27 7.44 9.92
N LYS A 344 11.48 8.21 10.99
CA LYS A 344 12.07 9.56 10.88
C LYS A 344 13.50 9.53 10.33
N ARG A 345 14.35 8.59 10.78
CA ARG A 345 15.76 8.46 10.34
C ARG A 345 15.87 7.94 8.90
N GLN A 346 15.15 6.87 8.58
CA GLN A 346 15.17 6.26 7.25
C GLN A 346 14.34 7.03 6.23
N ASN A 347 13.49 7.95 6.69
CA ASN A 347 12.58 8.73 5.87
C ASN A 347 11.64 7.85 5.01
N THR A 348 11.15 6.76 5.59
CA THR A 348 10.26 5.80 4.92
C THR A 348 9.46 5.05 5.97
N THR A 349 8.24 4.65 5.62
CA THR A 349 7.42 3.72 6.40
C THR A 349 7.60 2.25 5.96
N VAL A 350 8.17 2.03 4.78
CA VAL A 350 8.37 0.72 4.16
C VAL A 350 9.31 -0.14 4.99
N GLY A 351 8.86 -1.33 5.35
CA GLY A 351 9.62 -2.28 6.18
C GLY A 351 9.75 -1.90 7.65
N ILE A 352 9.15 -0.78 8.08
CA ILE A 352 9.26 -0.25 9.44
C ILE A 352 7.89 -0.17 10.13
N GLN A 353 6.89 0.41 9.47
CA GLN A 353 5.56 0.51 10.05
C GLN A 353 4.93 -0.88 10.10
N THR A 354 4.69 -1.37 11.32
CA THR A 354 4.01 -2.63 11.56
C THR A 354 2.50 -2.45 11.43
N VAL A 355 1.84 -3.45 10.84
CA VAL A 355 0.39 -3.53 10.73
C VAL A 355 -0.08 -4.84 11.36
N ASN A 356 -0.56 -4.74 12.59
CA ASN A 356 -1.18 -5.86 13.30
C ASN A 356 -2.70 -5.67 13.28
N GLY A 357 -3.43 -6.66 12.77
CA GLY A 357 -4.88 -6.60 12.73
C GLY A 357 -5.49 -7.82 12.07
N LEU A 358 -6.78 -8.07 12.34
CA LEU A 358 -7.49 -9.22 11.81
C LEU A 358 -7.52 -9.24 10.27
N ALA A 359 -7.62 -8.06 9.64
CA ALA A 359 -7.64 -7.92 8.19
C ALA A 359 -6.29 -8.32 7.54
N SER A 360 -5.17 -7.77 8.01
CA SER A 360 -3.84 -8.10 7.45
C SER A 360 -3.49 -9.58 7.68
N GLU A 361 -3.76 -10.11 8.87
CA GLU A 361 -3.53 -11.53 9.17
C GLU A 361 -4.41 -12.47 8.35
N SER A 362 -5.68 -12.11 8.12
CA SER A 362 -6.60 -12.92 7.31
C SER A 362 -6.20 -12.92 5.84
N ALA A 363 -5.80 -11.76 5.32
CA ALA A 363 -5.29 -11.61 3.96
C ALA A 363 -3.99 -12.42 3.74
N LEU A 364 -3.03 -12.37 4.67
CA LEU A 364 -1.82 -13.19 4.59
C LEU A 364 -2.12 -14.69 4.63
N LYS A 365 -3.21 -15.11 5.29
CA LYS A 365 -3.72 -16.49 5.29
C LYS A 365 -4.55 -16.85 4.06
N GLY A 366 -4.57 -16.02 3.02
CA GLY A 366 -5.28 -16.29 1.78
C GLY A 366 -6.77 -15.95 1.81
N LYS A 367 -7.28 -15.30 2.86
CA LYS A 367 -8.70 -14.93 2.96
C LYS A 367 -8.93 -13.51 2.47
N LYS A 368 -10.11 -13.27 1.93
CA LYS A 368 -10.57 -11.95 1.49
C LYS A 368 -11.85 -11.62 2.24
N GLY A 369 -12.05 -10.34 2.52
CA GLY A 369 -13.18 -9.92 3.31
C GLY A 369 -13.26 -8.42 3.45
N PHE A 370 -14.20 -8.03 4.31
CA PHE A 370 -14.46 -6.67 4.69
C PHE A 370 -14.78 -6.66 6.18
N THR A 371 -14.27 -5.68 6.90
CA THR A 371 -14.52 -5.51 8.35
C THR A 371 -14.35 -4.06 8.74
N VAL A 372 -14.88 -3.69 9.91
CA VAL A 372 -14.51 -2.47 10.62
C VAL A 372 -13.51 -2.83 11.71
N LEU A 373 -12.44 -2.07 11.86
CA LEU A 373 -11.39 -2.26 12.87
C LEU A 373 -10.60 -0.97 13.05
N ASP A 374 -9.75 -0.92 14.07
CA ASP A 374 -8.75 0.16 14.22
C ASP A 374 -7.51 -0.15 13.37
N ASP A 375 -7.06 0.82 12.59
CA ASP A 375 -5.86 0.69 11.76
C ASP A 375 -4.56 0.80 12.59
N TYR A 376 -3.40 0.81 11.91
CA TYR A 376 -2.09 0.93 12.58
C TYR A 376 -1.84 2.31 13.23
N ARG A 377 -2.72 3.30 12.99
CA ARG A 377 -2.72 4.63 13.64
C ARG A 377 -3.66 4.67 14.84
N GLY A 378 -4.47 3.63 15.05
CA GLY A 378 -5.50 3.55 16.08
C GLY A 378 -6.81 4.25 15.69
N GLU A 379 -7.02 4.53 14.40
CA GLU A 379 -8.24 5.16 13.90
C GLU A 379 -9.21 4.08 13.40
N SER A 380 -10.51 4.21 13.71
CA SER A 380 -11.53 3.27 13.22
C SER A 380 -11.73 3.43 11.72
N VAL A 381 -11.56 2.35 10.97
CA VAL A 381 -11.63 2.31 9.51
C VAL A 381 -12.55 1.21 9.00
N LEU A 382 -13.18 1.46 7.85
CA LEU A 382 -13.76 0.41 7.01
C LEU A 382 -12.62 -0.18 6.18
N SER A 383 -12.38 -1.50 6.31
CA SER A 383 -11.24 -2.17 5.69
C SER A 383 -11.70 -3.30 4.78
N ALA A 384 -11.41 -3.18 3.48
CA ALA A 384 -11.46 -4.29 2.53
C ALA A 384 -10.07 -4.90 2.37
N TYR A 385 -9.95 -6.21 2.57
CA TYR A 385 -8.66 -6.91 2.55
C TYR A 385 -8.69 -8.15 1.65
N GLY A 386 -7.53 -8.54 1.13
CA GLY A 386 -7.39 -9.76 0.34
C GLY A 386 -5.94 -10.12 0.00
N PRO A 387 -5.69 -11.38 -0.39
CA PRO A 387 -4.35 -11.87 -0.71
C PRO A 387 -3.92 -11.47 -2.12
N ILE A 388 -2.62 -11.22 -2.28
CA ILE A 388 -1.93 -11.21 -3.56
C ILE A 388 -0.90 -12.34 -3.54
N GLN A 389 -1.09 -13.32 -4.42
CA GLN A 389 -0.10 -14.36 -4.66
C GLN A 389 0.93 -13.87 -5.67
N TYR A 390 2.21 -14.04 -5.34
CA TYR A 390 3.34 -13.79 -6.23
C TYR A 390 4.39 -14.88 -6.02
N GLY A 391 4.68 -15.66 -7.06
CA GLY A 391 5.45 -16.91 -6.90
C GLY A 391 4.80 -17.82 -5.85
N THR A 392 5.58 -18.23 -4.84
CA THR A 392 5.13 -19.06 -3.71
C THR A 392 4.73 -18.24 -2.47
N HIS A 393 4.73 -16.91 -2.57
CA HIS A 393 4.54 -16.01 -1.45
C HIS A 393 3.19 -15.29 -1.52
N THR A 394 2.66 -14.95 -0.36
CA THR A 394 1.39 -14.22 -0.21
C THR A 394 1.66 -12.87 0.43
N LEU A 395 1.14 -11.80 -0.17
CA LEU A 395 1.07 -10.47 0.41
C LEU A 395 -0.38 -10.17 0.79
N ALA A 396 -0.59 -9.32 1.79
CA ALA A 396 -1.89 -8.78 2.10
C ALA A 396 -2.05 -7.39 1.48
N LEU A 397 -3.11 -7.17 0.71
CA LEU A 397 -3.49 -5.85 0.22
C LEU A 397 -4.75 -5.40 0.94
N LEU A 398 -4.69 -4.20 1.50
CA LEU A 398 -5.80 -3.54 2.20
C LEU A 398 -6.16 -2.24 1.48
N SER A 399 -7.45 -1.95 1.43
CA SER A 399 -8.03 -0.68 1.01
C SER A 399 -8.93 -0.22 2.13
N GLU A 400 -8.61 0.94 2.70
CA GLU A 400 -9.22 1.43 3.93
C GLU A 400 -9.69 2.87 3.75
N VAL A 401 -10.67 3.26 4.56
CA VAL A 401 -11.11 4.65 4.72
C VAL A 401 -11.58 4.83 6.16
N ASP A 402 -11.28 6.00 6.74
CA ASP A 402 -11.74 6.36 8.07
C ASP A 402 -13.28 6.27 8.15
N GLU A 403 -13.78 5.63 9.21
CA GLU A 403 -15.23 5.43 9.41
C GLU A 403 -15.98 6.77 9.45
N ALA A 404 -15.36 7.78 10.07
CA ALA A 404 -15.89 9.14 10.12
C ALA A 404 -16.02 9.79 8.72
N GLU A 405 -15.15 9.43 7.77
CA GLU A 405 -15.29 9.88 6.38
C GLU A 405 -16.39 9.12 5.64
N ALA A 406 -16.39 7.78 5.71
CA ALA A 406 -17.37 6.94 5.03
C ALA A 406 -18.81 7.31 5.42
N TYR A 407 -19.02 7.62 6.70
CA TYR A 407 -20.33 7.98 7.25
C TYR A 407 -20.60 9.48 7.35
N ARG A 408 -19.68 10.34 6.90
CA ARG A 408 -19.87 11.80 6.90
C ARG A 408 -21.15 12.21 6.18
N ALA A 409 -21.45 11.54 5.07
CA ALA A 409 -22.66 11.78 4.28
C ALA A 409 -23.95 11.46 5.07
N ILE A 410 -23.93 10.45 5.95
CA ILE A 410 -25.08 10.07 6.79
C ILE A 410 -25.49 11.23 7.67
N GLY A 411 -24.55 11.86 8.40
CA GLY A 411 -24.87 12.96 9.31
C GLY A 411 -25.55 14.14 8.59
N VAL A 412 -25.03 14.52 7.42
CA VAL A 412 -25.60 15.61 6.61
C VAL A 412 -26.97 15.25 6.04
N LEU A 413 -27.13 14.04 5.51
CA LEU A 413 -28.38 13.56 4.91
C LEU A 413 -29.46 13.36 5.97
N SER A 414 -29.14 12.71 7.10
CA SER A 414 -30.06 12.52 8.22
C SER A 414 -30.56 13.86 8.77
N GLY A 415 -29.71 14.88 8.86
CA GLY A 415 -30.12 16.24 9.22
C GLY A 415 -31.14 16.84 8.24
N ARG A 416 -30.93 16.65 6.92
CA ARG A 416 -31.88 17.10 5.88
C ARG A 416 -33.20 16.33 5.93
N ILE A 417 -33.15 15.02 6.20
CA ILE A 417 -34.35 14.19 6.36
C ILE A 417 -35.15 14.69 7.57
N TRP A 418 -34.51 14.96 8.71
CA TRP A 418 -35.17 15.52 9.88
C TRP A 418 -35.75 16.91 9.64
N GLN A 419 -35.01 17.80 8.97
CA GLN A 419 -35.52 19.12 8.58
C GLN A 419 -36.77 19.00 7.71
N SER A 420 -36.75 18.09 6.72
CA SER A 420 -37.90 17.83 5.85
C SER A 420 -39.09 17.25 6.64
N ALA A 421 -38.83 16.35 7.58
CA ALA A 421 -39.85 15.78 8.46
C ALA A 421 -40.54 16.85 9.32
N VAL A 422 -39.77 17.80 9.88
CA VAL A 422 -40.31 18.94 10.64
C VAL A 422 -41.20 19.81 9.76
N ILE A 423 -40.76 20.13 8.54
CA ILE A 423 -41.56 20.91 7.59
C ILE A 423 -42.88 20.20 7.26
N VAL A 424 -42.84 18.89 7.00
CA VAL A 424 -44.05 18.08 6.74
C VAL A 424 -44.98 18.09 7.95
N ILE A 425 -44.46 17.95 9.17
CA ILE A 425 -45.26 18.03 10.40
C ILE A 425 -45.93 19.40 10.54
N LEU A 426 -45.21 20.50 10.27
CA LEU A 426 -45.78 21.85 10.33
C LEU A 426 -46.89 22.05 9.29
N ILE A 427 -46.70 21.55 8.06
CA ILE A 427 -47.71 21.61 7.01
C ILE A 427 -48.94 20.77 7.41
N LEU A 428 -48.74 19.55 7.91
CA LEU A 428 -49.82 18.69 8.38
C LEU A 428 -50.57 19.32 9.56
N ALA A 429 -49.86 19.97 10.48
CA ALA A 429 -50.45 20.73 11.58
C ALA A 429 -51.32 21.88 11.07
N PHE A 430 -50.81 22.67 10.13
CA PHE A 430 -51.55 23.77 9.52
C PHE A 430 -52.81 23.28 8.79
N ILE A 431 -52.69 22.22 7.97
CA ILE A 431 -53.83 21.63 7.25
C ILE A 431 -54.86 21.05 8.22
N THR A 432 -54.42 20.33 9.26
CA THR A 432 -55.33 19.73 10.25
C THR A 432 -56.08 20.82 11.04
N LEU A 433 -55.41 21.93 11.36
CA LEU A 433 -56.04 23.08 11.99
C LEU A 433 -57.06 23.77 11.05
N LEU A 434 -56.71 23.97 9.78
CA LEU A 434 -57.63 24.55 8.78
C LEU A 434 -58.86 23.67 8.56
N LEU A 435 -58.67 22.36 8.38
CA LEU A 435 -59.75 21.40 8.21
C LEU A 435 -60.60 21.30 9.48
N GLY A 436 -59.98 21.28 10.65
CA GLY A 436 -60.68 21.33 11.94
C GLY A 436 -61.52 22.59 12.09
N TYR A 437 -60.97 23.76 11.74
CA TYR A 437 -61.72 25.01 11.72
C TYR A 437 -62.91 24.97 10.74
N TRP A 438 -62.67 24.50 9.51
CA TRP A 438 -63.69 24.39 8.48
C TRP A 438 -64.83 23.45 8.88
N LEU A 439 -64.52 22.26 9.40
CA LEU A 439 -65.49 21.31 9.97
C LEU A 439 -66.26 21.90 11.14
N SER A 440 -65.58 22.64 12.03
CA SER A 440 -66.22 23.34 13.15
C SER A 440 -67.29 24.31 12.65
N VAL A 441 -66.98 25.10 11.62
CA VAL A 441 -67.93 26.06 11.04
C VAL A 441 -69.12 25.36 10.39
N ILE A 442 -68.89 24.29 9.62
CA ILE A 442 -69.95 23.55 8.92
C ILE A 442 -70.89 22.85 9.89
N LEU A 443 -70.36 22.17 10.90
CA LEU A 443 -71.18 21.41 11.86
C LEU A 443 -71.85 22.32 12.88
N THR A 444 -71.20 23.41 13.28
CA THR A 444 -71.71 24.26 14.37
C THR A 444 -72.76 25.26 13.90
N LYS A 445 -72.68 25.77 12.65
CA LYS A 445 -73.66 26.73 12.11
C LYS A 445 -75.11 26.20 12.11
N PRO A 446 -75.42 24.99 11.59
CA PRO A 446 -76.78 24.46 11.59
C PRO A 446 -77.30 24.14 13.00
N ILE A 447 -76.42 23.61 13.87
CA ILE A 447 -76.78 23.28 15.26
C ILE A 447 -77.12 24.55 16.05
N ASN A 448 -76.35 25.63 15.87
CA ASN A 448 -76.67 26.89 16.53
C ASN A 448 -77.97 27.48 15.99
N LYS A 449 -78.24 27.40 14.67
CA LYS A 449 -79.52 27.84 14.10
C LYS A 449 -80.72 27.09 14.69
N LEU A 450 -80.62 25.76 14.82
CA LEU A 450 -81.62 24.93 15.50
C LEU A 450 -81.78 25.28 16.98
N GLY A 451 -80.67 25.52 17.69
CA GLY A 451 -80.70 25.94 19.09
C GLY A 451 -81.36 27.30 19.28
N ASP A 452 -81.05 28.26 18.41
CA ASP A 452 -81.64 29.60 18.41
C ASP A 452 -83.13 29.55 18.05
N GLU A 453 -83.55 28.72 17.08
CA GLU A 453 -84.96 28.51 16.75
C GLU A 453 -85.75 27.87 17.89
N VAL A 454 -85.21 26.84 18.56
CA VAL A 454 -85.82 26.24 19.76
C VAL A 454 -85.89 27.24 20.92
N THR A 455 -84.90 28.10 21.07
CA THR A 455 -84.89 29.15 22.11
C THR A 455 -85.92 30.24 21.81
N LYS A 456 -86.07 30.66 20.55
CA LYS A 456 -87.13 31.57 20.08
C LYS A 456 -88.53 30.99 20.27
N LEU A 457 -88.70 29.69 20.03
CA LEU A 457 -89.94 28.94 20.33
C LEU A 457 -90.28 28.95 21.82
N ASN A 458 -89.27 28.86 22.70
CA ASN A 458 -89.46 28.81 24.15
C ASN A 458 -89.61 30.22 24.80
N SER A 459 -89.09 31.27 24.17
CA SER A 459 -89.20 32.67 24.65
C SER A 459 -90.44 33.41 24.15
N GLY A 460 -91.30 32.76 23.35
CA GLY A 460 -92.56 33.34 22.85
C GLY A 460 -92.42 34.31 21.67
N ASP A 461 -91.25 34.35 21.02
CA ASP A 461 -90.88 35.33 19.98
C ASP A 461 -90.67 34.66 18.60
N ALA A 462 -91.25 33.48 18.42
CA ALA A 462 -91.16 32.70 17.19
C ALA A 462 -92.13 33.24 16.14
N ASP A 463 -91.59 33.84 15.08
CA ASP A 463 -92.35 34.12 13.85
C ASP A 463 -92.59 32.80 13.09
N LEU A 464 -93.87 32.42 12.96
CA LEU A 464 -94.33 31.17 12.34
C LEU A 464 -94.66 31.34 10.85
N ASN A 465 -94.09 32.33 10.17
CA ASN A 465 -94.27 32.47 8.73
C ASN A 465 -93.42 31.45 7.96
N VAL A 466 -94.08 30.38 7.52
CA VAL A 466 -93.58 29.41 6.55
C VAL A 466 -93.74 29.99 5.15
N TYR A 467 -92.62 30.29 4.48
CA TYR A 467 -92.50 30.33 3.02
C TYR A 467 -91.17 29.72 2.59
#